data_AF-N2BB25-F1
#
_entry.id   AF-N2BB25-F1
#
_cell.length_a   1.000
_cell.length_b   1.000
_cell.length_c   1.000
_cell.angle_alpha   90.00
_cell.angle_beta   90.00
_cell.angle_gamma   90.00
#
_symmetry.space_group_name_H-M   'P 1'
#
loop_
_entity.id
_entity.type
_entity.pdbx_description
1 polymer ?
#
loop_
_entity_poly.entity_id
_entity_poly.type
_entity_poly.pdbx_seq_one_letter_code
_entity_poly.pdbx_strand_id
1 'polypeptide(L)' 'MKPMVTDPETDIQRLGSVQKIDFEYIRMGKASIFMFTEPLSGWLYTEALEHRTMGDFAKMMKSVSETYYPDVTRIILVN' A
#
# COMPACT_ATOMS: atom_id res chain seq x y z
N MET A 1 -9.33 -0.91 12.65
CA MET A 1 -9.70 0.49 12.95
C MET A 1 -10.58 0.48 14.18
N LYS A 2 -10.33 1.39 15.12
CA LYS A 2 -11.20 1.56 16.29
C LYS A 2 -12.05 2.82 16.03
N PRO A 3 -13.38 2.79 16.26
CA PRO A 3 -14.17 4.01 16.17
C PRO A 3 -13.58 5.03 17.14
N MET A 4 -13.35 6.23 16.64
CA MET A 4 -12.78 7.29 17.47
C MET A 4 -13.79 7.62 18.57
N VAL A 5 -13.33 7.64 19.82
CA VAL A 5 -14.15 8.12 20.94
C VAL A 5 -14.10 9.64 20.86
N THR A 6 -15.21 10.26 20.51
CA THR A 6 -15.31 11.72 20.48
C THR A 6 -15.35 12.26 21.91
N ASP A 7 -14.56 13.30 22.16
CA ASP A 7 -14.58 14.02 23.44
C ASP A 7 -15.90 14.82 23.53
N PRO A 8 -16.72 14.63 24.57
CA PRO A 8 -17.98 15.35 24.75
C PRO A 8 -17.85 16.88 24.77
N GLU A 9 -16.70 17.44 25.15
CA GLU A 9 -16.47 18.90 25.13
C GLU A 9 -16.19 19.44 23.72
N THR A 10 -15.73 18.58 22.81
CA THR A 10 -15.39 18.94 21.42
C THR A 10 -16.48 18.51 20.43
N ASP A 11 -17.32 17.55 20.81
CA ASP A 11 -18.40 16.99 19.98
C ASP A 11 -19.70 17.80 20.13
N ILE A 12 -19.64 19.06 19.71
CA ILE A 12 -20.78 19.99 19.74
C ILE A 12 -21.76 19.62 18.61
N GLN A 13 -22.66 18.68 18.86
CA GLN A 13 -23.71 18.33 17.90
C GLN A 13 -24.72 19.47 17.78
N ARG A 14 -24.80 20.08 16.60
CA ARG A 14 -25.77 21.14 16.30
C ARG A 14 -27.12 20.50 15.97
N LEU A 15 -28.22 21.12 16.41
CA LEU A 15 -29.56 20.64 16.08
C LEU A 15 -29.74 20.54 14.55
N GLY A 16 -30.04 19.35 14.04
CA GLY A 16 -30.13 19.05 12.60
C GLY A 16 -28.85 18.50 11.96
N SER A 17 -27.78 18.24 12.72
CA SER A 17 -26.56 17.62 12.18
C SER A 17 -26.71 16.12 11.94
N VAL A 18 -26.09 15.63 10.86
CA VAL A 18 -25.97 14.20 10.55
C VAL A 18 -24.89 13.57 11.43
N GLN A 19 -25.09 12.31 11.82
CA GLN A 19 -24.10 11.52 12.56
C GLN A 19 -22.77 11.48 11.78
N LYS A 20 -21.67 11.85 12.44
CA LYS A 20 -20.31 11.72 11.91
C LYS A 20 -19.65 10.51 12.56
N ILE A 21 -19.15 9.60 11.75
CA ILE A 21 -18.39 8.44 12.21
C ILE A 21 -16.98 8.61 11.67
N ASP A 22 -16.01 8.65 12.56
CA ASP A 22 -14.60 8.71 12.22
C ASP A 22 -13.85 7.60 12.96
N PHE A 23 -12.75 7.15 12.37
CA PHE A 23 -12.01 5.97 12.80
C PHE A 23 -10.57 6.34 13.08
N GLU A 24 -10.07 5.88 14.21
CA GLU A 24 -8.65 6.01 14.52
C GLU A 24 -7.85 4.93 13.78
N TYR A 25 -6.81 5.39 13.09
CA TYR A 25 -5.83 4.50 12.48
C TYR A 25 -4.99 3.83 13.57
N ILE A 26 -5.11 2.51 13.66
CA ILE A 26 -4.23 1.71 14.51
C ILE A 26 -3.05 1.28 13.66
N ARG A 27 -1.84 1.71 14.05
CA ARG A 27 -0.60 1.31 13.38
C ARG A 27 -0.25 -0.14 13.73
N MET A 28 -0.49 -1.05 12.79
CA MET A 28 -0.21 -2.49 12.93
C MET A 28 1.25 -2.87 12.66
N GLY A 29 2.19 -1.94 12.87
CA GLY A 29 3.63 -2.15 12.62
C GLY A 29 4.16 -1.40 11.39
N LYS A 30 5.16 -1.99 10.72
CA LYS A 30 5.78 -1.51 9.48
C LYS A 30 5.67 -2.60 8.43
N ALA A 31 5.44 -2.21 7.18
CA ALA A 31 5.49 -3.10 6.02
C ALA A 31 6.46 -2.51 4.99
N SER A 32 7.03 -3.38 4.17
CA SER A 32 7.78 -3.02 2.97
C SER A 32 6.86 -3.09 1.77
N ILE A 33 6.82 -2.02 0.98
CA ILE A 33 6.05 -2.00 -0.27
C ILE A 33 7.06 -2.06 -1.42
N PHE A 34 7.03 -3.15 -2.17
CA PHE A 34 7.74 -3.25 -3.45
C PHE A 34 6.81 -2.74 -4.55
N MET A 35 7.29 -1.79 -5.33
CA MET A 35 6.56 -1.20 -6.45
C MET A 35 7.42 -1.26 -7.70
N PHE A 36 6.84 -1.79 -8.77
CA PHE A 36 7.46 -1.87 -10.10
C PHE A 36 6.54 -1.17 -11.09
N THR A 37 7.12 -0.42 -12.02
CA THR A 37 6.34 0.30 -13.01
C THR A 37 7.07 0.33 -14.35
N GLU A 38 6.29 0.33 -15.42
CA GLU A 38 6.75 0.63 -16.77
C GLU A 38 6.17 2.00 -17.15
N PRO A 39 6.97 3.08 -17.05
CA PRO A 39 6.45 4.45 -17.14
C PRO A 39 5.70 4.77 -18.43
N LEU A 40 6.11 4.17 -19.55
CA LEU A 40 5.55 4.46 -20.87
C LEU A 40 4.29 3.67 -21.19
N SER A 41 4.10 2.50 -20.59
CA SER A 41 2.91 1.67 -20.80
C SER A 41 1.82 1.94 -19.75
N GLY A 42 2.16 2.61 -18.66
CA GLY A 42 1.27 2.82 -17.51
C GLY A 42 1.08 1.56 -16.66
N TRP A 43 1.88 0.52 -16.87
CA TRP A 43 1.85 -0.69 -16.05
C TRP A 43 2.46 -0.43 -14.67
N LEU A 44 1.83 -1.00 -13.64
CA LEU A 44 2.29 -0.95 -12.26
C LEU A 44 1.92 -2.24 -11.53
N TYR A 45 2.88 -2.77 -10.78
CA TYR A 45 2.68 -3.87 -9.85
C TYR A 45 3.15 -3.44 -8.47
N THR A 46 2.41 -3.82 -7.43
CA THR A 46 2.76 -3.50 -6.05
C THR A 46 2.45 -4.68 -5.14
N GLU A 47 3.39 -4.97 -4.24
CA GLU A 47 3.24 -6.02 -3.24
C GLU A 47 3.73 -5.53 -1.88
N ALA A 48 2.91 -5.75 -0.85
CA ALA A 48 3.24 -5.42 0.53
C ALA A 48 3.74 -6.67 1.25
N LEU A 49 4.93 -6.58 1.82
CA LEU A 49 5.57 -7.63 2.60
C LEU A 49 5.85 -7.15 4.02
N GLU A 50 5.95 -8.08 4.96
CA GLU A 50 6.26 -7.74 6.36
C GLU A 50 7.68 -7.18 6.53
N HIS A 51 8.63 -7.65 5.71
CA HIS A 51 10.04 -7.27 5.77
C HIS A 51 10.59 -6.91 4.39
N ARG A 52 11.70 -6.16 4.38
CA ARG A 52 12.48 -5.86 3.17
C ARG A 52 13.83 -6.54 3.26
N THR A 53 13.96 -7.70 2.63
CA THR A 53 15.27 -8.37 2.47
C THR A 53 15.69 -8.37 1.00
N MET A 54 16.98 -8.61 0.75
CA MET A 54 17.47 -8.86 -0.62
C MET A 54 16.84 -10.12 -1.23
N GLY A 55 16.53 -11.13 -0.40
CA GLY A 55 15.84 -12.34 -0.85
C GLY A 55 14.41 -12.06 -1.30
N ASP A 56 13.70 -11.17 -0.60
CA ASP A 56 12.36 -10.73 -1.01
C ASP A 56 12.43 -9.99 -2.35
N PHE A 57 13.38 -9.08 -2.51
CA PHE A 57 13.60 -8.40 -3.78
C PHE A 57 13.85 -9.39 -4.93
N ALA A 58 14.71 -10.40 -4.73
CA ALA A 58 14.98 -11.42 -5.75
C ALA A 58 13.71 -12.22 -6.14
N LYS A 59 12.88 -12.58 -5.15
CA LYS A 59 11.59 -13.25 -5.40
C LYS A 59 10.63 -12.35 -6.19
N MET A 60 10.56 -11.07 -5.84
CA MET A 60 9.74 -10.10 -6.56
C MET A 60 10.20 -9.95 -8.01
N MET A 61 11.52 -9.81 -8.24
CA MET A 61 12.07 -9.73 -9.59
C MET A 61 11.76 -10.98 -10.43
N LYS A 62 11.88 -12.16 -9.82
CA LYS A 62 11.52 -13.43 -10.47
C LYS A 62 10.04 -13.47 -10.84
N SER A 63 9.16 -13.12 -9.90
CA SER A 63 7.71 -13.05 -10.13
C SER A 63 7.37 -12.09 -11.27
N VAL A 64 8.00 -10.90 -11.28
CA VAL A 64 7.84 -9.91 -12.35
C VAL A 64 8.26 -10.46 -13.71
N SER A 65 9.44 -11.10 -13.79
CA SER A 65 9.94 -11.65 -15.05
C SER A 65 9.11 -12.83 -15.55
N GLU A 66 8.69 -13.75 -14.68
CA GLU A 66 7.98 -14.96 -15.11
C GLU A 66 6.49 -14.69 -15.38
N THR A 67 5.88 -13.73 -14.68
CA THR A 67 4.43 -13.48 -14.76
C THR A 67 4.09 -12.39 -15.77
N TYR A 68 4.80 -11.27 -15.75
CA TYR A 68 4.44 -10.09 -16.53
C TYR A 68 5.28 -9.91 -17.79
N TYR A 69 6.50 -10.44 -17.80
CA TYR A 69 7.42 -10.34 -18.93
C TYR A 69 8.03 -11.71 -19.34
N PRO A 70 7.25 -12.79 -19.48
CA PRO A 70 7.79 -14.13 -19.74
C PRO A 70 8.55 -14.22 -21.08
N ASP A 71 8.14 -13.42 -22.06
CA ASP A 71 8.64 -13.50 -23.44
C ASP A 71 9.74 -12.47 -23.76
N VAL A 72 10.22 -11.71 -22.76
CA VAL A 72 11.27 -10.71 -22.98
C VAL A 72 12.66 -11.31 -22.73
N THR A 73 13.62 -10.93 -23.56
CA THR A 73 15.01 -11.38 -23.42
C THR A 73 15.79 -10.60 -22.37
N ARG A 74 15.33 -9.40 -22.01
CA ARG A 74 15.99 -8.51 -21.07
C ARG A 74 14.99 -7.55 -20.42
N ILE A 75 15.11 -7.40 -19.11
CA ILE A 75 14.44 -6.34 -18.33
C ILE A 75 15.52 -5.36 -17.89
N ILE A 76 15.29 -4.06 -18.12
CA ILE A 76 16.20 -2.99 -17.68
C ILE A 76 15.57 -2.32 -16.47
N LEU A 77 16.27 -2.37 -15.34
CA LEU A 77 15.87 -1.63 -14.14
C LEU A 77 16.41 -0.20 -14.22
N VAL A 78 15.52 0.76 -13.97
CA VAL A 78 15.84 2.18 -13.85
C VAL A 78 15.52 2.62 -12.43
N ASN A 79 16.32 3.51 -11.85
CA ASN A 79 16.16 4.06 -10.51
C ASN A 79 16.08 5.58 -10.56
#